data_AF-A0A2D9G715-F1
#
_entry.id   AF-A0A2D9G715-F1
#
_cell.length_a   1.000
_cell.length_b   1.000
_cell.length_c   1.000
_cell.angle_alpha   90.00
_cell.angle_beta   90.00
_cell.angle_gamma   90.00
#
_symmetry.space_group_name_H-M   'P 1'
#
loop_
_entity.id
_entity.type
_entity.pdbx_description
1 polymer ?
#
loop_
_entity_poly.entity_id
_entity_poly.type
_entity_poly.pdbx_seq_one_letter_code
_entity_poly.pdbx_strand_id
1 'polypeptide(L)'
;MSVMRIIEIYSENGEKSLKAAVIGTCRVANPLNKLRENNNAKVLWAHSGFAHSIHDAIQWVSLIKNKKVVPKGLYQLIFGRTFDELKGTETEKNFMRGLELFNSCDILLLEISSNKRVHTKNFDFNSNYLNNNFIRPGGIEILNWWSKVCKGGEIGKEEIENCTNKISEKKLFTKKDAKMILSECKMTIDENEKMLESINILKNDLEHLECVIIVNPDPSYSDVSRFLSNECRKNKDFKYLDPNTLIKKFKVEEVFMGKGKDKNHYDEDFNIKVGEHIRKFIFSNERILSDF
;
A
#
# COMPACT_ATOMS: atom_id res chain seq x y z
N MET A 1 13.06 0.87 -3.94
CA MET A 1 11.59 0.77 -3.96
C MET A 1 11.01 1.82 -3.03
N SER A 2 10.56 2.93 -3.59
CA SER A 2 9.72 3.93 -2.92
C SER A 2 8.32 3.84 -3.51
N VAL A 3 7.27 4.11 -2.73
CA VAL A 3 5.92 3.66 -3.06
C VAL A 3 4.86 4.67 -2.67
N MET A 4 4.94 5.29 -1.49
CA MET A 4 4.21 6.52 -1.25
C MET A 4 4.91 7.64 -2.01
N ARG A 5 4.22 8.26 -2.96
CA ARG A 5 4.83 9.21 -3.89
C ARG A 5 3.92 10.38 -4.16
N ILE A 6 4.56 11.48 -4.54
CA ILE A 6 3.88 12.60 -5.17
C ILE A 6 4.50 12.74 -6.55
N ILE A 7 3.68 12.59 -7.57
CA ILE A 7 4.08 12.56 -8.97
C ILE A 7 3.25 13.57 -9.76
N GLU A 8 3.91 14.36 -10.59
CA GLU A 8 3.24 15.18 -11.59
C GLU A 8 3.10 14.35 -12.87
N ILE A 9 1.88 14.15 -13.35
CA ILE A 9 1.56 13.35 -14.54
C ILE A 9 1.06 14.30 -15.63
N TYR A 10 1.61 14.20 -16.84
CA TYR A 10 1.23 15.05 -17.97
C TYR A 10 0.15 14.40 -18.83
N SER A 11 -0.75 15.21 -19.41
CA SER A 11 -1.70 14.77 -20.42
C SER A 11 -0.99 14.24 -21.68
N GLU A 12 -1.69 13.53 -22.56
CA GLU A 12 -1.09 12.95 -23.77
C GLU A 12 -0.46 14.02 -24.69
N ASN A 13 -1.04 15.21 -24.75
CA ASN A 13 -0.52 16.35 -25.51
C ASN A 13 0.46 17.23 -24.70
N GLY A 14 0.71 16.94 -23.43
CA GLY A 14 1.61 17.71 -22.56
C GLY A 14 1.08 19.08 -22.11
N GLU A 15 -0.13 19.49 -22.48
CA GLU A 15 -0.68 20.81 -22.18
C GLU A 15 -1.20 20.95 -20.74
N LYS A 16 -1.52 19.84 -20.08
CA LYS A 16 -2.04 19.79 -18.71
C LYS A 16 -1.19 18.88 -17.85
N SER A 17 -1.07 19.19 -16.56
CA SER A 17 -0.51 18.29 -15.56
C SER A 17 -1.46 18.12 -14.38
N LEU A 18 -1.37 16.98 -13.72
CA LEU A 18 -2.02 16.70 -12.43
C LEU A 18 -0.96 16.24 -11.44
N LYS A 19 -0.96 16.80 -10.24
CA LYS A 19 -0.17 16.29 -9.12
C LYS A 19 -0.96 15.20 -8.41
N ALA A 20 -0.47 13.98 -8.52
CA ALA A 20 -1.05 12.80 -7.90
C ALA A 20 -0.26 12.41 -6.65
N ALA A 21 -0.96 12.29 -5.52
CA ALA A 21 -0.52 11.44 -4.43
C ALA A 21 -0.76 9.98 -4.81
N VAL A 22 0.21 9.10 -4.58
CA VAL A 22 0.11 7.68 -4.95
C VAL A 22 0.41 6.83 -3.74
N ILE A 23 -0.59 6.07 -3.28
CA ILE A 23 -0.46 5.12 -2.19
C ILE A 23 -0.82 3.74 -2.74
N GLY A 24 0.10 2.78 -2.70
CA GLY A 24 -0.20 1.44 -3.21
C GLY A 24 0.94 0.45 -3.14
N THR A 25 1.00 -0.46 -4.11
CA THR A 25 2.04 -1.48 -4.25
C THR A 25 2.95 -1.20 -5.46
N CYS A 26 3.79 -2.18 -5.82
CA CYS A 26 4.54 -2.15 -7.07
C CYS A 26 3.63 -2.15 -8.31
N ARG A 27 2.38 -2.65 -8.22
CA ARG A 27 1.46 -2.74 -9.37
C ARG A 27 0.94 -1.38 -9.82
N VAL A 28 0.93 -0.35 -8.96
CA VAL A 28 0.74 1.05 -9.38
C VAL A 28 2.07 1.79 -9.50
N ALA A 29 3.02 1.57 -8.59
CA ALA A 29 4.26 2.34 -8.57
C ALA A 29 5.20 2.06 -9.77
N ASN A 30 5.24 0.82 -10.29
CA ASN A 30 6.10 0.48 -11.43
C ASN A 30 5.56 1.05 -12.75
N PRO A 31 4.26 0.92 -13.08
CA PRO A 31 3.70 1.61 -14.24
C PRO A 31 3.95 3.11 -14.27
N LEU A 32 3.83 3.79 -13.13
CA LEU A 32 4.10 5.22 -13.03
C LEU A 32 5.61 5.56 -13.16
N ASN A 33 6.51 4.64 -12.81
CA ASN A 33 7.95 4.81 -13.13
C ASN A 33 8.19 4.79 -14.64
N LYS A 34 7.46 3.95 -15.37
CA LYS A 34 7.57 3.88 -16.83
C LYS A 34 7.09 5.16 -17.50
N LEU A 35 6.01 5.77 -16.99
CA LEU A 35 5.62 7.10 -17.44
C LEU A 35 6.74 8.13 -17.23
N ARG A 36 7.41 8.10 -16.08
CA ARG A 36 8.55 9.00 -15.81
C ARG A 36 9.71 8.76 -16.76
N GLU A 37 10.08 7.51 -17.00
CA GLU A 37 11.15 7.14 -17.94
C GLU A 37 10.87 7.62 -19.37
N ASN A 38 9.59 7.68 -19.75
CA ASN A 38 9.13 8.18 -21.03
C ASN A 38 8.83 9.70 -21.04
N ASN A 39 9.28 10.46 -20.02
CA ASN A 39 9.00 11.90 -19.84
C ASN A 39 7.51 12.28 -19.75
N ASN A 40 6.62 11.32 -19.49
CA ASN A 40 5.18 11.53 -19.29
C ASN A 40 4.80 11.80 -17.82
N ALA A 41 5.78 11.74 -16.90
CA ALA A 41 5.58 12.09 -15.50
C ALA A 41 6.88 12.52 -14.81
N LYS A 42 6.77 13.18 -13.65
CA LYS A 42 7.90 13.61 -12.83
C LYS A 42 7.64 13.31 -11.36
N VAL A 43 8.53 12.57 -10.71
CA VAL A 43 8.44 12.29 -9.26
C VAL A 43 8.94 13.52 -8.49
N LEU A 44 8.06 14.15 -7.73
CA LEU A 44 8.34 15.34 -6.92
C LEU A 44 8.84 14.99 -5.52
N TRP A 45 8.32 13.88 -4.98
CA TRP A 45 8.67 13.34 -3.68
C TRP A 45 8.34 11.85 -3.60
N ALA A 46 9.09 11.11 -2.80
CA ALA A 46 8.87 9.68 -2.63
C ALA A 46 9.38 9.18 -1.27
N HIS A 47 8.69 8.18 -0.73
CA HIS A 47 9.04 7.50 0.52
C HIS A 47 8.89 5.98 0.38
N SER A 48 9.68 5.21 1.13
CA SER A 48 9.59 3.74 1.13
C SER A 48 8.37 3.22 1.89
N GLY A 49 7.80 2.13 1.40
CA GLY A 49 6.82 1.28 2.10
C GLY A 49 5.53 1.08 1.31
N PHE A 50 5.11 -0.16 1.14
CA PHE A 50 3.90 -0.52 0.39
C PHE A 50 2.63 -0.40 1.25
N ALA A 51 1.53 -0.02 0.62
CA ALA A 51 0.19 -0.11 1.16
C ALA A 51 -0.58 -1.19 0.39
N HIS A 52 -1.15 -2.18 1.08
CA HIS A 52 -1.96 -3.23 0.47
C HIS A 52 -3.43 -3.09 0.84
N SER A 53 -3.73 -2.43 1.95
CA SER A 53 -5.08 -2.22 2.48
C SER A 53 -5.42 -0.74 2.62
N ILE A 54 -6.71 -0.44 2.77
CA ILE A 54 -7.19 0.92 3.06
C ILE A 54 -6.58 1.45 4.37
N HIS A 55 -6.37 0.58 5.36
CA HIS A 55 -5.80 0.96 6.64
C HIS A 55 -4.31 1.32 6.55
N ASP A 56 -3.55 0.63 5.70
CA ASP A 56 -2.18 1.06 5.39
C ASP A 56 -2.17 2.48 4.81
N ALA A 57 -3.14 2.80 3.94
CA ALA A 57 -3.27 4.12 3.36
C ALA A 57 -3.67 5.19 4.38
N ILE A 58 -4.63 4.91 5.27
CA ILE A 58 -4.99 5.78 6.38
C ILE A 58 -3.77 6.04 7.28
N GLN A 59 -2.99 4.99 7.57
CA GLN A 59 -1.75 5.13 8.33
C GLN A 59 -0.75 6.05 7.60
N TRP A 60 -0.56 5.89 6.29
CA TRP A 60 0.30 6.76 5.49
C TRP A 60 -0.14 8.22 5.51
N VAL A 61 -1.44 8.48 5.33
CA VAL A 61 -1.99 9.83 5.40
C VAL A 61 -1.79 10.44 6.79
N SER A 62 -2.02 9.65 7.84
CA SER A 62 -1.80 10.09 9.22
C SER A 62 -0.33 10.43 9.48
N LEU A 63 0.61 9.67 8.90
CA LEU A 63 2.05 9.94 9.02
C LEU A 63 2.45 11.23 8.30
N ILE A 64 1.99 11.41 7.06
CA ILE A 64 2.30 12.61 6.27
C ILE A 64 1.72 13.86 6.93
N LYS A 65 0.50 13.79 7.46
CA LYS A 65 -0.15 14.89 8.19
C LYS A 65 0.40 15.08 9.61
N ASN A 66 1.48 14.37 9.99
CA ASN A 66 2.09 14.39 11.32
C ASN A 66 1.10 14.12 12.48
N LYS A 67 0.00 13.39 12.20
CA LYS A 67 -0.99 12.95 13.19
C LYS A 67 -0.55 11.67 13.92
N LYS A 68 0.46 10.98 13.39
CA LYS A 68 0.94 9.69 13.88
C LYS A 68 2.46 9.64 13.81
N VAL A 69 3.10 9.14 14.86
CA VAL A 69 4.55 8.94 14.93
C VAL A 69 4.84 7.46 15.09
N VAL A 70 5.64 6.90 14.17
CA VAL A 70 6.05 5.50 14.25
C VAL A 70 7.26 5.36 15.19
N PRO A 71 7.25 4.41 16.14
CA PRO A 71 8.44 4.06 16.92
C PRO A 71 9.56 3.53 16.01
N LYS A 72 10.80 3.98 16.23
CA LYS A 72 11.97 3.62 15.39
C LYS A 72 12.12 2.11 15.16
N GLY A 73 11.86 1.29 16.18
CA GLY A 73 11.94 -0.17 16.10
C GLY A 73 10.92 -0.82 15.14
N LEU A 74 9.87 -0.10 14.74
CA LEU A 74 8.82 -0.62 13.84
C LEU A 74 9.00 -0.21 12.38
N TYR A 75 9.96 0.65 12.05
CA TYR A 75 10.15 1.16 10.69
C TYR A 75 10.30 0.03 9.68
N GLN A 76 11.10 -0.99 10.01
CA GLN A 76 11.32 -2.12 9.12
C GLN A 76 10.08 -3.00 8.89
N LEU A 77 9.06 -2.90 9.75
CA LEU A 77 7.80 -3.64 9.63
C LEU A 77 6.73 -2.88 8.86
N ILE A 78 6.85 -1.55 8.79
CA ILE A 78 5.90 -0.66 8.12
C ILE A 78 6.44 -0.22 6.76
N PHE A 79 7.71 0.18 6.70
CA PHE A 79 8.36 0.75 5.51
C PHE A 79 9.33 -0.21 4.81
N GLY A 80 9.60 -1.38 5.42
CA GLY A 80 10.49 -2.40 4.85
C GLY A 80 11.97 -2.05 4.95
N ARG A 81 12.31 -0.98 5.66
CA ARG A 81 13.67 -0.50 5.93
C ARG A 81 13.77 -0.04 7.37
N THR A 82 14.93 -0.20 7.97
CA THR A 82 15.21 0.30 9.33
C THR A 82 15.21 1.82 9.35
N PHE A 83 15.01 2.39 10.55
CA PHE A 83 15.13 3.84 10.75
C PHE A 83 16.50 4.37 10.29
N ASP A 84 17.55 3.59 10.53
CA ASP A 84 18.93 3.99 10.20
C ASP A 84 19.18 4.01 8.69
N GLU A 85 18.61 3.07 7.93
CA GLU A 85 18.68 3.04 6.45
C GLU A 85 17.88 4.17 5.78
N LEU A 86 16.97 4.79 6.53
CA LEU A 86 16.14 5.91 6.08
C LEU A 86 16.62 7.26 6.64
N LYS A 87 17.74 7.29 7.37
CA LYS A 87 18.35 8.54 7.84
C LYS A 87 18.63 9.46 6.64
N GLY A 88 18.06 10.67 6.69
CA GLY A 88 18.13 11.67 5.61
C GLY A 88 16.82 11.83 4.85
N THR A 89 16.14 10.72 4.49
CA THR A 89 14.78 10.75 3.91
C THR A 89 13.71 10.90 5.00
N GLU A 90 14.03 10.55 6.24
CA GLU A 90 13.17 10.70 7.43
C GLU A 90 13.48 11.98 8.21
N THR A 91 14.02 12.99 7.54
CA THR A 91 14.17 14.30 8.17
C THR A 91 12.79 14.92 8.30
N GLU A 92 12.55 15.62 9.42
CA GLU A 92 11.35 16.46 9.60
C GLU A 92 11.14 17.34 8.37
N LYS A 93 12.22 17.92 7.83
CA LYS A 93 12.20 18.68 6.58
C LYS A 93 11.65 17.91 5.38
N ASN A 94 12.00 16.63 5.21
CA ASN A 94 11.49 15.83 4.09
C ASN A 94 10.03 15.44 4.27
N PHE A 95 9.58 15.16 5.50
CA PHE A 95 8.16 14.94 5.79
C PHE A 95 7.34 16.22 5.63
N MET A 96 7.85 17.37 6.10
CA MET A 96 7.22 18.67 5.90
C MET A 96 7.10 19.02 4.42
N ARG A 97 8.14 18.75 3.62
CA ARG A 97 8.05 18.87 2.15
C ARG A 97 7.03 17.90 1.56
N GLY A 98 6.99 16.66 2.04
CA GLY A 98 6.00 15.68 1.64
C GLY A 98 4.57 16.16 1.91
N LEU A 99 4.33 16.73 3.11
CA LEU A 99 3.05 17.31 3.51
C LEU A 99 2.66 18.52 2.66
N GLU A 100 3.58 19.45 2.44
CA GLU A 100 3.36 20.63 1.58
C GLU A 100 2.95 20.20 0.16
N LEU A 101 3.71 19.28 -0.44
CA LEU A 101 3.40 18.75 -1.75
C LEU A 101 2.08 17.98 -1.76
N PHE A 102 1.79 17.21 -0.71
CA PHE A 102 0.59 16.38 -0.60
C PHE A 102 -0.67 17.24 -0.56
N ASN A 103 -0.65 18.35 0.19
CA ASN A 103 -1.74 19.31 0.24
C ASN A 103 -1.93 20.09 -1.08
N SER A 104 -0.94 20.06 -1.98
CA SER A 104 -1.01 20.67 -3.31
C SER A 104 -1.40 19.68 -4.41
N CYS A 105 -1.68 18.42 -4.06
CA CYS A 105 -2.13 17.43 -5.02
C CYS A 105 -3.55 17.74 -5.50
N ASP A 106 -3.85 17.29 -6.72
CA ASP A 106 -5.19 17.37 -7.32
C ASP A 106 -5.95 16.05 -7.12
N ILE A 107 -5.21 14.95 -7.04
CA ILE A 107 -5.75 13.59 -7.07
C ILE A 107 -4.98 12.64 -6.15
N LEU A 108 -5.69 11.67 -5.58
CA LEU A 108 -5.13 10.50 -4.89
C LEU A 108 -5.34 9.25 -5.76
N LEU A 109 -4.25 8.58 -6.12
CA LEU A 109 -4.27 7.23 -6.69
C LEU A 109 -4.02 6.23 -5.57
N LEU A 110 -5.07 5.49 -5.20
CA LEU A 110 -5.05 4.55 -4.10
C LEU A 110 -5.19 3.12 -4.61
N GLU A 111 -4.14 2.32 -4.47
CA GLU A 111 -4.23 0.88 -4.69
C GLU A 111 -4.84 0.18 -3.46
N ILE A 112 -5.90 -0.61 -3.67
CA ILE A 112 -6.45 -1.51 -2.65
C ILE A 112 -6.33 -2.94 -3.18
N SER A 113 -5.51 -3.72 -2.47
CA SER A 113 -5.12 -5.05 -2.90
C SER A 113 -5.59 -6.14 -1.93
N SER A 114 -6.07 -5.76 -0.74
CA SER A 114 -6.59 -6.70 0.24
C SER A 114 -7.46 -6.01 1.28
N ASN A 115 -8.44 -6.74 1.81
CA ASN A 115 -9.17 -6.40 3.05
C ASN A 115 -8.55 -7.04 4.30
N LYS A 116 -7.48 -7.82 4.12
CA LYS A 116 -6.73 -8.43 5.22
C LYS A 116 -5.77 -7.42 5.81
N ARG A 117 -5.69 -7.41 7.15
CA ARG A 117 -4.81 -6.54 7.91
C ARG A 117 -3.98 -7.34 8.88
N VAL A 118 -2.78 -6.86 9.14
CA VAL A 118 -1.92 -7.35 10.21
C VAL A 118 -1.53 -6.13 11.03
N HIS A 119 -1.97 -6.04 12.27
CA HIS A 119 -1.93 -4.77 12.99
C HIS A 119 -1.80 -4.96 14.50
N THR A 120 -1.29 -3.95 15.20
CA THR A 120 -1.45 -3.79 16.65
C THR A 120 -2.62 -2.86 16.94
N LYS A 121 -2.79 -2.45 18.20
CA LYS A 121 -3.76 -1.40 18.54
C LYS A 121 -3.49 -0.09 17.78
N ASN A 122 -2.22 0.22 17.57
CA ASN A 122 -1.80 1.53 17.11
C ASN A 122 -1.22 1.55 15.70
N PHE A 123 -0.76 0.43 15.14
CA PHE A 123 -0.05 0.41 13.86
C PHE A 123 -0.48 -0.75 12.97
N ASP A 124 -0.60 -0.49 11.68
CA ASP A 124 -0.74 -1.54 10.66
C ASP A 124 0.65 -1.90 10.14
N PHE A 125 0.92 -3.21 10.05
CA PHE A 125 2.14 -3.77 9.53
C PHE A 125 1.92 -4.25 8.11
N ASN A 126 2.91 -4.00 7.26
CA ASN A 126 2.94 -4.63 5.97
C ASN A 126 3.27 -6.13 6.15
N SER A 127 2.38 -7.01 5.72
CA SER A 127 2.53 -8.46 5.95
C SER A 127 3.82 -9.03 5.37
N ASN A 128 4.28 -8.51 4.23
CA ASN A 128 5.52 -8.97 3.60
C ASN A 128 6.75 -8.54 4.42
N TYR A 129 6.73 -7.32 4.96
CA TYR A 129 7.81 -6.84 5.80
C TYR A 129 7.82 -7.53 7.16
N LEU A 130 6.66 -7.75 7.79
CA LEU A 130 6.56 -8.56 9.00
C LEU A 130 7.08 -9.97 8.78
N ASN A 131 6.70 -10.60 7.68
CA ASN A 131 7.15 -11.94 7.36
C ASN A 131 8.68 -12.01 7.16
N ASN A 132 9.25 -11.08 6.40
CA ASN A 132 10.66 -11.10 6.05
C ASN A 132 11.59 -10.59 7.16
N ASN A 133 11.13 -9.65 8.00
CA ASN A 133 11.98 -9.01 9.01
C ASN A 133 11.73 -9.52 10.43
N PHE A 134 10.56 -10.11 10.73
CA PHE A 134 10.22 -10.61 12.07
C PHE A 134 10.02 -12.12 12.11
N ILE A 135 9.12 -12.66 11.29
CA ILE A 135 8.67 -14.05 11.40
C ILE A 135 9.74 -15.03 10.90
N ARG A 136 10.20 -14.88 9.65
CA ARG A 136 11.22 -15.77 9.06
C ARG A 136 12.55 -15.73 9.83
N PRO A 137 13.13 -14.56 10.18
CA PRO A 137 14.35 -14.51 10.98
C PRO A 137 14.14 -15.05 12.41
N GLY A 138 12.91 -14.89 12.92
CA GLY A 138 12.45 -15.41 14.20
C GLY A 138 12.58 -16.93 14.33
N GLY A 139 12.41 -17.66 13.23
CA GLY A 139 12.56 -19.12 13.19
C GLY A 139 11.30 -19.86 13.65
N ILE A 140 11.46 -21.17 13.89
CA ILE A 140 10.35 -22.09 14.16
C ILE A 140 9.55 -21.71 15.41
N GLU A 141 10.20 -21.10 16.39
CA GLU A 141 9.61 -20.65 17.64
C GLU A 141 8.53 -19.58 17.41
N ILE A 142 8.76 -18.69 16.44
CA ILE A 142 7.83 -17.61 16.10
C ILE A 142 6.71 -18.10 15.17
N LEU A 143 6.91 -19.21 14.45
CA LEU A 143 5.90 -19.75 13.54
C LEU A 143 4.64 -20.23 14.28
N ASN A 144 4.79 -20.80 15.49
CA ASN A 144 3.65 -21.21 16.31
C ASN A 144 2.81 -20.01 16.74
N TRP A 145 3.47 -18.97 17.25
CA TRP A 145 2.83 -17.69 17.56
C TRP A 145 2.11 -17.12 16.33
N TRP A 146 2.80 -17.06 15.20
CA TRP A 146 2.25 -16.48 13.97
C TRP A 146 1.04 -17.26 13.45
N SER A 147 1.07 -18.58 13.53
CA SER A 147 -0.06 -19.46 13.19
C SER A 147 -1.30 -19.13 14.04
N LYS A 148 -1.13 -18.86 15.33
CA LYS A 148 -2.22 -18.41 16.22
C LYS A 148 -2.74 -17.04 15.83
N VAL A 149 -1.86 -16.06 15.56
CA VAL A 149 -2.24 -14.72 15.08
C VAL A 149 -3.10 -14.82 13.82
N CYS A 150 -2.69 -15.66 12.85
CA CYS A 150 -3.42 -15.83 11.59
C CYS A 150 -4.81 -16.44 11.75
N LYS A 151 -5.03 -17.21 12.83
CA LYS A 151 -6.30 -17.86 13.16
C LYS A 151 -7.14 -17.06 14.16
N GLY A 152 -6.67 -15.88 14.59
CA GLY A 152 -7.32 -15.09 15.64
C GLY A 152 -7.30 -15.76 17.02
N GLY A 153 -6.35 -16.66 17.26
CA GLY A 153 -6.22 -17.39 18.52
C GLY A 153 -5.59 -16.55 19.63
N GLU A 154 -5.84 -16.95 20.88
CA GLU A 154 -5.20 -16.34 22.05
C GLU A 154 -3.74 -16.79 22.20
N ILE A 155 -2.89 -15.86 22.64
CA ILE A 155 -1.46 -16.10 22.86
C ILE A 155 -1.17 -15.97 24.36
N GLY A 156 -0.59 -17.02 24.94
CA GLY A 156 -0.26 -17.06 26.36
C GLY A 156 0.91 -16.14 26.74
N LYS A 157 0.91 -15.63 27.97
CA LYS A 157 1.98 -14.77 28.49
C LYS A 157 3.36 -15.45 28.45
N GLU A 158 3.41 -16.75 28.74
CA GLU A 158 4.65 -17.54 28.71
C GLU A 158 5.20 -17.65 27.28
N GLU A 159 4.35 -17.91 26.30
CA GLU A 159 4.72 -17.95 24.88
C GLU A 159 5.26 -16.60 24.41
N ILE A 160 4.61 -15.49 24.80
CA ILE A 160 5.09 -14.13 24.51
C ILE A 160 6.48 -13.91 25.08
N GLU A 161 6.72 -14.23 26.35
CA GLU A 161 8.01 -13.99 27.00
C GLU A 161 9.11 -14.87 26.36
N ASN A 162 8.82 -16.13 26.07
CA ASN A 162 9.73 -17.06 25.38
C ASN A 162 10.12 -16.53 24.00
N CYS A 163 9.13 -16.15 23.18
CA CYS A 163 9.37 -15.57 21.85
C CYS A 163 10.13 -14.24 21.94
N THR A 164 9.80 -13.40 22.92
CA THR A 164 10.45 -12.10 23.16
C THR A 164 11.94 -12.28 23.44
N ASN A 165 12.29 -13.20 24.34
CA ASN A 165 13.69 -13.49 24.67
C ASN A 165 14.44 -14.00 23.44
N LYS A 166 13.85 -14.88 22.64
CA LYS A 166 14.48 -15.40 21.41
C LYS A 166 14.73 -14.33 20.35
N ILE A 167 13.75 -13.45 20.11
CA ILE A 167 13.91 -12.32 19.18
C ILE A 167 15.01 -11.37 19.66
N SER A 168 15.07 -11.10 20.96
CA SER A 168 16.06 -10.23 21.57
C SER A 168 17.47 -10.84 21.57
N GLU A 169 17.60 -12.14 21.84
CA GLU A 169 18.87 -12.90 21.77
C GLU A 169 19.48 -12.83 20.36
N LYS A 170 18.62 -12.97 19.33
CA LYS A 170 19.00 -12.83 17.92
C LYS A 170 19.27 -11.38 17.49
N LYS A 171 19.07 -10.39 18.38
CA LYS A 171 19.22 -8.95 18.12
C LYS A 171 18.38 -8.45 16.94
N LEU A 172 17.26 -9.10 16.64
CA LEU A 172 16.37 -8.70 15.54
C LEU A 172 15.58 -7.44 15.90
N PHE A 173 15.11 -7.38 17.15
CA PHE A 173 14.36 -6.25 17.71
C PHE A 173 14.75 -6.07 19.18
N THR A 174 14.49 -4.88 19.72
CA THR A 174 14.61 -4.65 21.17
C THR A 174 13.60 -5.52 21.92
N LYS A 175 13.90 -5.89 23.16
CA LYS A 175 12.98 -6.65 24.02
C LYS A 175 11.61 -5.96 24.13
N LYS A 176 11.59 -4.63 24.20
CA LYS A 176 10.37 -3.81 24.26
C LYS A 176 9.53 -3.94 22.98
N ASP A 177 10.13 -3.71 21.82
CA ASP A 177 9.42 -3.75 20.55
C ASP A 177 8.91 -5.16 20.23
N ALA A 178 9.76 -6.18 20.46
CA ALA A 178 9.38 -7.58 20.29
C ALA A 178 8.17 -7.95 21.15
N LYS A 179 8.17 -7.58 22.44
CA LYS A 179 7.07 -7.88 23.35
C LYS A 179 5.77 -7.21 22.92
N MET A 180 5.83 -5.94 22.51
CA MET A 180 4.65 -5.23 21.99
C MET A 180 4.10 -5.92 20.74
N ILE A 181 4.96 -6.26 19.76
CA ILE A 181 4.51 -6.99 18.55
C ILE A 181 3.87 -8.33 18.94
N LEU A 182 4.54 -9.13 19.75
CA LEU A 182 4.08 -10.48 20.12
C LEU A 182 2.78 -10.47 20.93
N SER A 183 2.56 -9.44 21.74
CA SER A 183 1.37 -9.33 22.61
C SER A 183 0.17 -8.64 21.97
N GLU A 184 0.39 -7.74 21.01
CA GLU A 184 -0.68 -6.91 20.44
C GLU A 184 -1.02 -7.23 18.99
N CYS A 185 -0.14 -7.92 18.25
CA CYS A 185 -0.35 -8.17 16.82
C CYS A 185 -1.55 -9.10 16.60
N LYS A 186 -2.45 -8.67 15.72
CA LYS A 186 -3.63 -9.40 15.27
C LYS A 186 -3.66 -9.44 13.76
N MET A 187 -4.29 -10.48 13.23
CA MET A 187 -4.67 -10.52 11.83
C MET A 187 -6.18 -10.47 11.74
N THR A 188 -6.72 -9.53 10.98
CA THR A 188 -8.15 -9.39 10.74
C THR A 188 -8.44 -9.38 9.24
N ILE A 189 -9.68 -9.69 8.90
CA ILE A 189 -10.21 -9.52 7.55
C ILE A 189 -11.39 -8.58 7.71
N ASP A 190 -11.29 -7.40 7.09
CA ASP A 190 -12.36 -6.42 7.18
C ASP A 190 -13.53 -6.84 6.29
N GLU A 191 -14.72 -6.81 6.88
CA GLU A 191 -15.97 -6.95 6.15
C GLU A 191 -16.27 -5.66 5.35
N ASN A 192 -17.14 -5.79 4.35
CA ASN A 192 -17.49 -4.71 3.43
C ASN A 192 -17.89 -3.40 4.14
N GLU A 193 -18.68 -3.47 5.22
CA GLU A 193 -19.10 -2.29 5.97
C GLU A 193 -17.91 -1.53 6.58
N LYS A 194 -16.98 -2.26 7.21
CA LYS A 194 -15.75 -1.67 7.77
C LYS A 194 -14.83 -1.11 6.69
N MET A 195 -14.74 -1.77 5.54
CA MET A 195 -13.99 -1.23 4.41
C MET A 195 -14.57 0.11 3.93
N LEU A 196 -15.90 0.21 3.83
CA LEU A 196 -16.58 1.45 3.45
C LEU A 196 -16.35 2.56 4.48
N GLU A 197 -16.46 2.24 5.77
CA GLU A 197 -16.14 3.17 6.86
C GLU A 197 -14.72 3.73 6.70
N SER A 198 -13.73 2.86 6.48
CA SER A 198 -12.34 3.25 6.29
C SER A 198 -12.11 4.11 5.04
N ILE A 199 -12.78 3.80 3.93
CA ILE A 199 -12.74 4.63 2.71
C ILE A 199 -13.32 6.02 2.99
N ASN A 200 -14.42 6.10 3.73
CA ASN A 200 -15.04 7.38 4.08
C ASN A 200 -14.16 8.19 5.04
N ILE A 201 -13.48 7.55 6.00
CA ILE A 201 -12.48 8.22 6.85
C ILE A 201 -11.40 8.83 5.98
N LEU A 202 -10.82 8.05 5.06
CA LEU A 202 -9.76 8.52 4.17
C LEU A 202 -10.22 9.69 3.31
N LYS A 203 -11.43 9.60 2.75
CA LYS A 203 -12.02 10.67 1.93
C LYS A 203 -12.26 11.94 2.74
N ASN A 204 -12.84 11.85 3.93
CA ASN A 204 -13.09 13.01 4.79
C ASN A 204 -11.77 13.71 5.16
N ASP A 205 -10.70 12.92 5.37
CA ASP A 205 -9.38 13.47 5.64
C ASP A 205 -8.72 14.14 4.41
N LEU A 206 -9.26 13.91 3.22
CA LEU A 206 -8.72 14.28 1.91
C LEU A 206 -9.78 14.93 1.00
N GLU A 207 -10.72 15.69 1.57
CA GLU A 207 -11.87 16.26 0.85
C GLU A 207 -11.53 17.15 -0.36
N HIS A 208 -10.29 17.66 -0.41
CA HIS A 208 -9.77 18.49 -1.49
C HIS A 208 -9.22 17.69 -2.69
N LEU A 209 -9.09 16.37 -2.57
CA LEU A 209 -8.53 15.50 -3.61
C LEU A 209 -9.64 14.69 -4.30
N GLU A 210 -9.58 14.60 -5.63
CA GLU A 210 -10.30 13.52 -6.32
C GLU A 210 -9.64 12.17 -5.95
N CYS A 211 -10.42 11.18 -5.55
CA CYS A 211 -9.88 9.87 -5.17
C CYS A 211 -10.16 8.83 -6.26
N VAL A 212 -9.09 8.23 -6.77
CA VAL A 212 -9.12 7.11 -7.72
C VAL A 212 -8.72 5.83 -6.98
N ILE A 213 -9.68 4.92 -6.83
CA ILE A 213 -9.43 3.58 -6.32
C ILE A 213 -8.97 2.70 -7.49
N ILE A 214 -7.78 2.13 -7.35
CA ILE A 214 -7.21 1.16 -8.28
C ILE A 214 -7.17 -0.19 -7.56
N VAL A 215 -7.70 -1.23 -8.18
CA VAL A 215 -7.66 -2.57 -7.58
C VAL A 215 -6.55 -3.42 -8.15
N ASN A 216 -6.12 -4.36 -7.33
CA ASN A 216 -5.16 -5.36 -7.75
C ASN A 216 -5.83 -6.39 -8.70
N PRO A 217 -5.28 -6.68 -9.90
CA PRO A 217 -5.84 -7.67 -10.83
C PRO A 217 -5.68 -9.14 -10.39
N ASP A 218 -5.52 -9.41 -9.10
CA ASP A 218 -5.39 -10.77 -8.59
C ASP A 218 -6.78 -11.39 -8.39
N PRO A 219 -7.09 -12.54 -9.02
CA PRO A 219 -8.38 -13.21 -8.88
C PRO A 219 -8.74 -13.56 -7.44
N SER A 220 -7.75 -13.75 -6.56
CA SER A 220 -7.95 -14.03 -5.13
C SER A 220 -8.60 -12.86 -4.38
N TYR A 221 -8.61 -11.66 -4.94
CA TYR A 221 -9.26 -10.47 -4.38
C TYR A 221 -10.50 -10.02 -5.16
N SER A 222 -11.08 -10.91 -5.98
CA SER A 222 -12.26 -10.58 -6.81
C SER A 222 -13.46 -10.07 -6.02
N ASP A 223 -13.68 -10.54 -4.79
CA ASP A 223 -14.77 -10.04 -3.94
C ASP A 223 -14.52 -8.60 -3.47
N VAL A 224 -13.27 -8.26 -3.13
CA VAL A 224 -12.87 -6.88 -2.80
C VAL A 224 -13.07 -5.98 -4.02
N SER A 225 -12.61 -6.40 -5.20
CA SER A 225 -12.78 -5.63 -6.43
C SER A 225 -14.26 -5.42 -6.78
N ARG A 226 -15.09 -6.46 -6.68
CA ARG A 226 -16.53 -6.37 -6.94
C ARG A 226 -17.20 -5.39 -5.97
N PHE A 227 -16.89 -5.51 -4.68
CA PHE A 227 -17.42 -4.62 -3.66
C PHE A 227 -17.04 -3.15 -3.95
N LEU A 228 -15.75 -2.87 -4.15
CA LEU A 228 -15.26 -1.51 -4.41
C LEU A 228 -15.84 -0.91 -5.69
N SER A 229 -15.95 -1.70 -6.76
CA SER A 229 -16.59 -1.27 -8.02
C SER A 229 -18.05 -0.85 -7.79
N ASN A 230 -18.81 -1.67 -7.06
CA ASN A 230 -20.21 -1.38 -6.74
C ASN A 230 -20.37 -0.11 -5.89
N GLU A 231 -19.52 0.09 -4.89
CA GLU A 231 -19.59 1.28 -4.04
C GLU A 231 -19.16 2.55 -4.80
N CYS A 232 -18.12 2.48 -5.62
CA CYS A 232 -17.71 3.61 -6.46
C CYS A 232 -18.77 3.98 -7.50
N ARG A 233 -19.55 3.02 -8.02
CA ARG A 233 -20.68 3.29 -8.92
C ARG A 233 -21.79 4.09 -8.24
N LYS A 234 -22.07 3.80 -6.98
CA LYS A 234 -23.09 4.49 -6.18
C LYS A 234 -22.63 5.88 -5.73
N ASN A 235 -21.32 6.06 -5.58
CA ASN A 235 -20.73 7.26 -4.99
C ASN A 235 -19.90 8.05 -6.01
N LYS A 236 -20.44 9.21 -6.42
CA LYS A 236 -19.81 10.12 -7.39
C LYS A 236 -18.58 10.84 -6.87
N ASP A 237 -18.11 10.54 -5.67
CA ASP A 237 -16.90 11.15 -5.13
C ASP A 237 -15.66 10.30 -5.39
N PHE A 238 -15.84 9.06 -5.85
CA PHE A 238 -14.74 8.16 -6.22
C PHE A 238 -14.70 7.92 -7.72
N LYS A 239 -13.49 7.79 -8.25
CA LYS A 239 -13.23 7.11 -9.51
C LYS A 239 -12.73 5.70 -9.22
N TYR A 240 -13.00 4.77 -10.12
CA TYR A 240 -12.60 3.37 -9.97
C TYR A 240 -11.99 2.84 -11.26
N LEU A 241 -10.79 2.27 -11.12
CA LEU A 241 -10.03 1.67 -12.21
C LEU A 241 -9.68 0.23 -11.87
N ASP A 242 -10.19 -0.71 -12.66
CA ASP A 242 -9.79 -2.11 -12.64
C ASP A 242 -8.85 -2.41 -13.83
N PRO A 243 -7.55 -2.63 -13.59
CA PRO A 243 -6.59 -2.98 -14.64
C PRO A 243 -6.95 -4.25 -15.41
N ASN A 244 -7.84 -5.12 -14.89
CA ASN A 244 -8.30 -6.31 -15.61
C ASN A 244 -8.97 -5.99 -16.95
N THR A 245 -9.63 -4.83 -17.04
CA THR A 245 -10.25 -4.32 -18.26
C THR A 245 -9.23 -4.19 -19.42
N LEU A 246 -7.96 -3.91 -19.09
CA LEU A 246 -6.83 -3.91 -20.01
C LEU A 246 -6.21 -5.30 -20.14
N ILE A 247 -5.91 -5.96 -19.03
CA ILE A 247 -5.17 -7.24 -18.98
C ILE A 247 -5.83 -8.32 -19.83
N LYS A 248 -7.16 -8.44 -19.80
CA LYS A 248 -7.90 -9.47 -20.55
C LYS A 248 -7.72 -9.42 -22.07
N LYS A 249 -7.18 -8.32 -22.60
CA LYS A 249 -6.91 -8.13 -24.03
C LYS A 249 -5.60 -8.79 -24.47
N PHE A 250 -4.83 -9.33 -23.54
CA PHE A 250 -3.49 -9.88 -23.75
C PHE A 250 -3.38 -11.28 -23.14
N LYS A 251 -2.38 -12.05 -23.57
CA LYS A 251 -2.09 -13.35 -22.96
C LYS A 251 -1.35 -13.16 -21.64
N VAL A 252 -1.52 -14.10 -20.71
CA VAL A 252 -0.92 -14.05 -19.36
C VAL A 252 0.61 -13.92 -19.43
N GLU A 253 1.23 -14.58 -20.42
CA GLU A 253 2.69 -14.57 -20.62
C GLU A 253 3.24 -13.22 -21.08
N GLU A 254 2.39 -12.37 -21.67
CA GLU A 254 2.72 -11.01 -22.12
C GLU A 254 2.50 -9.98 -21.00
N VAL A 255 1.65 -10.31 -20.02
CA VAL A 255 1.22 -9.40 -18.96
C VAL A 255 2.15 -9.48 -17.75
N PHE A 256 2.55 -10.69 -17.36
CA PHE A 256 3.18 -10.95 -16.07
C PHE A 256 4.60 -11.52 -16.21
N MET A 257 5.48 -11.15 -15.27
CA MET A 257 6.89 -11.50 -15.28
C MET A 257 7.14 -13.01 -15.33
N GLY A 258 8.28 -13.38 -15.93
CA GLY A 258 8.71 -14.76 -16.04
C GLY A 258 7.78 -15.62 -16.90
N LYS A 259 7.19 -15.02 -17.94
CA LYS A 259 6.19 -15.64 -18.82
C LYS A 259 4.96 -16.13 -18.04
N GLY A 260 4.44 -15.28 -17.14
CA GLY A 260 3.27 -15.60 -16.33
C GLY A 260 3.51 -16.40 -15.05
N LYS A 261 4.77 -16.76 -14.74
CA LYS A 261 5.10 -17.47 -13.48
C LYS A 261 4.93 -16.59 -12.26
N ASP A 262 5.27 -15.31 -12.38
CA ASP A 262 5.07 -14.34 -11.31
C ASP A 262 3.87 -13.45 -11.62
N LYS A 263 2.71 -13.87 -11.13
CA LYS A 263 1.45 -13.12 -11.27
C LYS A 263 1.38 -11.87 -10.39
N ASN A 264 2.43 -11.58 -9.61
CA ASN A 264 2.46 -10.40 -8.74
C ASN A 264 3.07 -9.17 -9.38
N HIS A 265 3.81 -9.34 -10.46
CA HIS A 265 4.53 -8.26 -11.11
C HIS A 265 4.23 -8.27 -12.61
N TYR A 266 3.88 -7.10 -13.14
CA TYR A 266 3.76 -6.93 -14.58
C TYR A 266 5.13 -7.08 -15.24
N ASP A 267 5.13 -7.64 -16.44
CA ASP A 267 6.27 -7.59 -17.32
C ASP A 267 6.66 -6.13 -17.63
N GLU A 268 7.92 -5.89 -17.96
CA GLU A 268 8.48 -4.56 -18.11
C GLU A 268 7.75 -3.75 -19.20
N ASP A 269 7.47 -4.39 -20.34
CA ASP A 269 6.74 -3.77 -21.45
C ASP A 269 5.26 -3.54 -21.10
N PHE A 270 4.70 -4.42 -20.26
CA PHE A 270 3.31 -4.30 -19.83
C PHE A 270 3.11 -3.17 -18.80
N ASN A 271 4.11 -2.89 -17.96
CA ASN A 271 4.08 -1.73 -17.06
C ASN A 271 3.86 -0.42 -17.83
N ILE A 272 4.43 -0.27 -19.04
CA ILE A 272 4.19 0.90 -19.90
C ILE A 272 2.71 1.01 -20.26
N LYS A 273 2.09 -0.09 -20.70
CA LYS A 273 0.67 -0.14 -21.08
C LYS A 273 -0.24 0.21 -19.91
N VAL A 274 0.03 -0.34 -18.73
CA VAL A 274 -0.73 -0.03 -17.50
C VAL A 274 -0.56 1.45 -17.11
N GLY A 275 0.65 2.00 -17.22
CA GLY A 275 0.93 3.39 -16.89
C GLY A 275 0.14 4.34 -17.79
N GLU A 276 0.16 4.09 -19.10
CA GLU A 276 -0.63 4.83 -20.08
C GLU A 276 -2.13 4.69 -19.85
N HIS A 277 -2.58 3.52 -19.40
CA HIS A 277 -3.97 3.28 -19.08
C HIS A 277 -4.44 4.09 -17.86
N ILE A 278 -3.66 4.11 -16.78
CA ILE A 278 -3.89 4.97 -15.61
C ILE A 278 -3.90 6.44 -16.04
N ARG A 279 -2.89 6.87 -16.82
CA ARG A 279 -2.77 8.25 -17.33
C ARG A 279 -4.02 8.68 -18.10
N LYS A 280 -4.48 7.87 -19.06
CA LYS A 280 -5.71 8.17 -19.82
C LYS A 280 -6.93 8.29 -18.93
N PHE A 281 -7.08 7.38 -17.98
CA PHE A 281 -8.23 7.35 -17.09
C PHE A 281 -8.31 8.58 -16.17
N ILE A 282 -7.19 9.01 -15.58
CA ILE A 282 -7.22 10.17 -14.66
C ILE A 282 -7.55 11.48 -15.37
N PHE A 283 -7.20 11.62 -16.65
CA PHE A 283 -7.51 12.79 -17.46
C PHE A 283 -8.86 12.70 -18.18
N SER A 284 -9.56 11.56 -18.11
CA SER A 284 -10.87 11.40 -18.72
C SER A 284 -11.99 11.84 -17.77
N ASN A 285 -13.18 12.06 -18.34
CA ASN A 285 -14.41 12.25 -17.59
C ASN A 285 -15.03 10.91 -17.14
N GLU A 286 -14.44 9.77 -17.50
CA GLU A 286 -14.93 8.46 -17.08
C GLU A 286 -14.71 8.31 -15.58
N ARG A 287 -15.73 7.79 -14.89
CA ARG A 287 -15.65 7.55 -13.44
C ARG A 287 -15.35 6.11 -13.09
N ILE A 288 -15.81 5.17 -13.90
CA ILE A 288 -15.71 3.75 -13.62
C ILE A 288 -15.19 3.07 -14.88
N LEU A 289 -14.08 2.37 -14.72
CA LEU A 289 -13.58 1.43 -15.70
C LEU A 289 -13.45 0.07 -15.03
N SER A 290 -14.47 -0.78 -15.21
CA SER A 290 -14.57 -2.09 -14.55
C SER A 290 -15.33 -3.08 -15.42
N ASP A 291 -15.03 -4.35 -15.22
CA ASP A 291 -15.70 -5.48 -15.88
C ASP A 291 -16.89 -6.05 -15.09
N PHE A 292 -17.10 -5.60 -13.85
CA PHE A 292 -18.21 -6.01 -12.99
C PHE A 292 -19.48 -5.20 -13.25
#